data_AF-A0AAD4YU13-F1
#
_entry.id   AF-A0AAD4YU13-F1
#
_cell.length_a   1.000
_cell.length_b   1.000
_cell.length_c   1.000
_cell.angle_alpha   90.00
_cell.angle_beta   90.00
_cell.angle_gamma   90.00
#
_symmetry.space_group_name_H-M   'P 1'
#
loop_
_entity.id
_entity.type
_entity.pdbx_description
1 polymer ?
#
loop_
_entity_poly.entity_id
_entity_poly.type
_entity_poly.pdbx_seq_one_letter_code
_entity_poly.pdbx_strand_id
1 'polypeptide(L)'
;MAEANPGSNITLFTGDDRRFQPSLFAFMLQYMLRSVVSTSQSLTFVSDREKGLKKSVIEVFENAHHGYSLHRLLESFKKNLKGPFHGDGKGSLPINFVAAAHAVRLDGFKTSTDQIRRVSSQAYDWVLQIEPECWTNALFKGEHYNHVTSDVAETYIKWIEEVRELPIARKIEVLSCKLMELINTRRTDSSTWPTKLTPSKEEKLRQVHGLIFI
;
A
#
# COMPACT_ATOMS: atom_id res chain seq x y z
N MET A 1 -16.32 -3.46 -7.50
CA MET A 1 -16.08 -2.06 -7.07
C MET A 1 -15.21 -2.10 -5.83
N ALA A 2 -14.07 -1.44 -5.89
CA ALA A 2 -13.16 -1.37 -4.75
C ALA A 2 -13.49 -0.16 -3.89
N GLU A 3 -13.71 -0.40 -2.60
CA GLU A 3 -13.98 0.65 -1.62
C GLU A 3 -12.73 0.90 -0.79
N ALA A 4 -12.13 2.07 -0.97
CA ALA A 4 -11.16 2.61 -0.02
C ALA A 4 -11.89 3.03 1.27
N ASN A 5 -11.29 2.75 2.42
CA ASN A 5 -11.84 3.16 3.72
C ASN A 5 -11.72 4.69 3.87
N PRO A 6 -12.83 5.44 4.02
CA PRO A 6 -12.83 6.90 3.97
C PRO A 6 -12.24 7.56 5.22
N GLY A 7 -12.00 6.80 6.29
CA GLY A 7 -11.24 7.27 7.46
C GLY A 7 -9.73 7.02 7.36
N SER A 8 -9.27 6.25 6.37
CA SER A 8 -7.85 5.95 6.22
C SER A 8 -7.27 6.88 5.17
N ASN A 9 -6.45 7.85 5.61
CA ASN A 9 -5.69 8.71 4.71
C ASN A 9 -4.52 7.94 4.09
N ILE A 10 -4.85 6.92 3.29
CA ILE A 10 -3.87 6.11 2.61
C ILE A 10 -3.68 6.65 1.20
N THR A 11 -2.47 7.13 0.92
CA THR A 11 -2.09 7.58 -0.42
C THR A 11 -1.12 6.60 -1.05
N LEU A 12 -1.43 6.15 -2.26
CA LEU A 12 -0.68 5.14 -2.99
C LEU A 12 0.21 5.74 -4.06
N PHE A 13 1.43 5.20 -4.14
CA PHE A 13 2.41 5.59 -5.16
C PHE A 13 3.00 4.36 -5.84
N THR A 14 2.65 4.16 -7.10
CA THR A 14 3.33 3.19 -7.96
C THR A 14 4.47 3.89 -8.67
N GLY A 15 5.70 3.60 -8.23
CA GLY A 15 6.92 4.07 -8.88
C GLY A 15 7.24 3.18 -10.07
N ASP A 16 6.69 3.49 -11.24
CA ASP A 16 7.17 2.93 -12.50
C ASP A 16 7.06 3.95 -13.63
N ASP A 17 7.72 5.11 -13.47
CA ASP A 17 8.08 5.92 -14.63
C ASP A 17 9.49 6.52 -14.44
N ARG A 18 10.45 5.96 -15.19
CA ARG A 18 11.88 6.33 -15.16
C ARG A 18 12.18 7.74 -15.70
N ARG A 19 11.14 8.56 -15.92
CA ARG A 19 11.24 9.90 -16.54
C ARG A 19 10.76 11.04 -15.65
N PHE A 20 10.20 10.75 -14.48
CA PHE A 20 9.92 11.77 -13.48
C PHE A 20 11.12 11.95 -12.55
N GLN A 21 11.72 13.15 -12.57
CA GLN A 21 12.72 13.56 -11.59
C GLN A 21 12.12 13.36 -10.18
N PRO A 22 12.72 12.51 -9.32
CA PRO A 22 12.18 12.20 -7.99
C PRO A 22 11.93 13.46 -7.14
N SER A 23 12.72 14.51 -7.36
CA SER A 23 12.59 15.81 -6.71
C SER A 23 11.33 16.58 -7.11
N LEU A 24 10.96 16.59 -8.38
CA LEU A 24 9.79 17.32 -8.88
C LEU A 24 8.49 16.60 -8.53
N PHE A 25 8.50 15.27 -8.58
CA PHE A 25 7.37 14.45 -8.15
C PHE A 25 7.13 14.60 -6.65
N ALA A 26 8.18 14.52 -5.83
CA ALA A 26 8.08 14.74 -4.38
C ALA A 26 7.60 16.15 -4.03
N PHE A 27 8.07 17.18 -4.74
CA PHE A 27 7.65 18.57 -4.51
C PHE A 27 6.19 18.81 -4.91
N MET A 28 5.76 18.26 -6.05
CA MET A 28 4.36 18.29 -6.49
C MET A 28 3.46 17.57 -5.49
N LEU A 29 3.92 16.42 -4.99
CA LEU A 29 3.20 15.64 -3.98
C LEU A 29 3.06 16.38 -2.65
N GLN A 30 4.15 17.02 -2.22
CA GLN A 30 4.19 17.87 -1.03
C GLN A 30 3.19 19.02 -1.12
N TYR A 31 3.15 19.72 -2.26
CA TYR A 31 2.24 20.85 -2.48
C TYR A 31 0.76 20.40 -2.55
N MET A 32 0.48 19.33 -3.29
CA MET A 32 -0.89 18.83 -3.48
C MET A 32 -1.47 18.22 -2.20
N LEU A 33 -0.70 17.40 -1.47
CA LEU A 33 -1.23 16.76 -0.27
C LEU A 33 -1.30 17.71 0.92
N ARG A 34 -0.38 18.68 1.06
CA ARG A 34 -0.47 19.70 2.13
C ARG A 34 -1.66 20.64 1.96
N SER A 35 -2.06 20.93 0.72
CA SER A 35 -3.20 21.82 0.45
C SER A 35 -4.55 21.12 0.56
N VAL A 36 -4.60 19.79 0.35
CA VAL A 36 -5.87 19.03 0.30
C VAL A 36 -6.11 18.18 1.54
N VAL A 37 -5.06 17.69 2.23
CA VAL A 37 -5.20 16.82 3.40
C VAL A 37 -4.89 17.58 4.68
N SER A 38 -5.86 17.64 5.59
CA SER A 38 -5.69 18.27 6.90
C SER A 38 -4.54 17.62 7.66
N THR A 39 -3.56 18.43 8.10
CA THR A 39 -2.33 18.00 8.76
C THR A 39 -2.52 17.41 10.17
N SER A 40 -3.77 17.32 10.65
CA SER A 40 -4.10 16.88 12.00
C SER A 40 -4.11 15.35 12.20
N GLN A 41 -4.07 14.56 11.11
CA GLN A 41 -4.09 13.09 11.19
C GLN A 41 -2.82 12.49 10.57
N SER A 42 -2.30 11.42 11.18
CA SER A 42 -1.16 10.68 10.64
C SER A 42 -1.52 10.04 9.30
N LEU A 43 -0.74 10.34 8.26
CA LEU A 43 -0.92 9.77 6.93
C LEU A 43 -0.23 8.42 6.81
N THR A 44 -0.76 7.53 5.98
CA THR A 44 -0.06 6.30 5.61
C THR A 44 0.19 6.28 4.11
N PHE A 45 1.45 6.14 3.74
CA PHE A 45 1.89 6.06 2.35
C PHE A 45 2.21 4.61 2.03
N VAL A 46 1.73 4.09 0.90
CA VAL A 46 2.11 2.75 0.44
C VAL A 46 2.69 2.84 -0.96
N SER A 47 3.88 2.27 -1.15
CA SER A 47 4.59 2.34 -2.43
C SER A 47 5.47 1.14 -2.70
N ASP A 48 6.11 1.12 -3.86
CA ASP A 48 7.17 0.16 -4.15
C ASP A 48 8.38 0.36 -3.22
N ARG A 49 9.21 -0.69 -3.11
CA ARG A 49 10.50 -0.66 -2.39
C ARG A 49 11.57 0.06 -3.23
N GLU A 50 11.35 1.34 -3.50
CA GLU A 50 12.30 2.19 -4.22
C GLU A 50 13.26 2.89 -3.25
N LYS A 51 14.55 2.92 -3.61
CA LYS A 51 15.59 3.51 -2.77
C LYS A 51 15.35 5.01 -2.60
N GLY A 52 15.27 5.46 -1.35
CA GLY A 52 15.11 6.87 -1.01
C GLY A 52 13.66 7.34 -0.86
N LEU A 53 12.68 6.64 -1.46
CA LEU A 53 11.27 7.09 -1.43
C LEU A 53 10.69 7.16 -0.01
N LYS A 54 10.91 6.12 0.81
CA LYS A 54 10.51 6.12 2.24
C LYS A 54 11.07 7.33 2.99
N LYS A 55 12.36 7.63 2.76
CA LYS A 55 13.04 8.76 3.41
C LYS A 55 12.42 10.09 2.97
N SER A 56 12.23 10.29 1.66
CA SER A 56 11.62 11.51 1.12
C SER A 56 10.19 11.72 1.61
N VAL A 57 9.38 10.66 1.75
CA VAL A 57 8.02 10.76 2.30
C VAL A 57 8.05 11.27 3.74
N ILE A 58 8.92 10.69 4.58
CA ILE A 58 9.01 11.06 6.00
C ILE A 58 9.58 12.48 6.17
N GLU A 59 10.54 12.90 5.33
CA GLU A 59 11.07 14.27 5.31
C GLU A 59 9.99 15.31 4.96
N VAL A 60 9.05 14.95 4.09
CA VAL A 60 7.98 15.85 3.65
C VAL A 60 6.81 15.87 4.64
N PHE A 61 6.51 14.72 5.24
CA PHE A 61 5.39 14.48 6.15
C PHE A 61 5.90 13.83 7.45
N GLU A 62 6.33 14.67 8.41
CA GLU A 62 6.96 14.23 9.66
C GLU A 62 6.12 13.23 10.48
N ASN A 63 4.78 13.32 10.40
CA ASN A 63 3.84 12.44 11.11
C ASN A 63 3.28 11.30 10.23
N ALA A 64 3.92 11.00 9.10
CA ALA A 64 3.48 9.95 8.21
C ALA A 64 4.15 8.60 8.48
N HIS A 65 3.40 7.54 8.21
CA HIS A 65 3.89 6.18 8.13
C HIS A 65 4.10 5.80 6.65
N HIS A 66 5.08 4.94 6.39
CA HIS A 66 5.35 4.45 5.05
C HIS A 66 5.47 2.92 5.04
N GLY A 67 4.64 2.29 4.22
CA GLY A 67 4.62 0.86 3.97
C GLY A 67 4.97 0.51 2.53
N TYR A 68 5.41 -0.72 2.32
CA TYR A 68 5.65 -1.29 1.00
C TYR A 68 4.41 -2.01 0.49
N SER A 69 4.14 -1.86 -0.80
CA SER A 69 3.07 -2.57 -1.49
C SER A 69 3.34 -4.08 -1.45
N LEU A 70 2.48 -4.82 -0.72
CA LEU A 70 2.59 -6.27 -0.60
C LEU A 70 2.51 -6.96 -1.96
N HIS A 71 1.67 -6.45 -2.87
CA HIS A 71 1.57 -6.97 -4.23
C HIS A 71 2.92 -6.89 -4.96
N ARG A 72 3.60 -5.74 -4.88
CA ARG A 72 4.87 -5.49 -5.59
C ARG A 72 6.03 -6.22 -4.93
N LEU A 73 6.01 -6.35 -3.60
CA LEU A 73 6.93 -7.22 -2.87
C LEU A 73 6.74 -8.69 -3.25
N LEU A 74 5.50 -9.17 -3.35
CA LEU A 74 5.19 -10.55 -3.73
C LEU A 74 5.68 -10.86 -5.15
N GLU A 75 5.48 -9.95 -6.09
CA GLU A 75 6.01 -10.10 -7.46
C GLU A 75 7.54 -10.11 -7.48
N SER A 76 8.17 -9.22 -6.72
CA SER A 76 9.64 -9.20 -6.56
C SER A 76 10.15 -10.48 -5.89
N PHE A 77 9.44 -10.99 -4.88
CA PHE A 77 9.77 -12.23 -4.19
C PHE A 77 9.75 -13.40 -5.17
N LYS A 78 8.64 -13.60 -5.90
CA LYS A 78 8.49 -14.65 -6.91
C LYS A 78 9.59 -14.61 -7.98
N LYS A 79 9.98 -13.41 -8.44
CA LYS A 79 11.08 -13.22 -9.41
C LYS A 79 12.45 -13.60 -8.85
N ASN A 80 12.66 -13.44 -7.55
CA ASN A 80 13.92 -13.77 -6.87
C ASN A 80 13.96 -15.22 -6.34
N LEU A 81 12.87 -15.99 -6.45
CA LEU A 81 12.84 -17.40 -6.04
C LEU A 81 13.71 -18.28 -6.95
N LYS A 82 14.91 -18.58 -6.47
CA LYS A 82 15.87 -19.49 -7.07
C LYS A 82 16.00 -20.75 -6.20
N GLY A 83 16.22 -21.89 -6.86
CA GLY A 83 16.44 -23.16 -6.19
C GLY A 83 17.87 -23.27 -5.63
N PRO A 84 18.19 -24.33 -4.87
CA PRO A 84 17.34 -25.49 -4.60
C PRO A 84 16.19 -25.20 -3.62
N PHE A 85 15.13 -26.00 -3.70
CA PHE A 85 13.99 -25.94 -2.78
C PHE A 85 13.85 -27.28 -2.05
N HIS A 86 13.43 -27.23 -0.79
CA HIS A 86 13.20 -28.39 0.08
C HIS A 86 11.72 -28.50 0.47
N GLY A 87 11.30 -29.66 0.97
CA GLY A 87 9.94 -29.88 1.48
C GLY A 87 8.85 -29.56 0.44
N ASP A 88 7.84 -28.79 0.84
CA ASP A 88 6.68 -28.38 0.02
C ASP A 88 7.03 -27.54 -1.24
N GLY A 89 8.32 -27.38 -1.54
CA GLY A 89 8.84 -26.84 -2.79
C GLY A 89 8.54 -25.35 -3.01
N LYS A 90 8.85 -24.86 -4.21
CA LYS A 90 8.72 -23.43 -4.56
C LYS A 90 7.30 -22.87 -4.39
N GLY A 91 6.27 -23.68 -4.57
CA GLY A 91 4.87 -23.26 -4.57
C GLY A 91 4.35 -22.79 -3.20
N SER A 92 4.92 -23.30 -2.12
CA SER A 92 4.54 -22.90 -0.75
C SER A 92 5.11 -21.54 -0.33
N LEU A 93 6.17 -21.05 -1.00
CA LEU A 93 6.87 -19.83 -0.62
C LEU A 93 5.98 -18.59 -0.72
N PRO A 94 5.27 -18.31 -1.83
CA PRO A 94 4.34 -17.17 -1.92
C PRO A 94 3.23 -17.21 -0.86
N ILE A 95 2.74 -18.41 -0.53
CA ILE A 95 1.67 -18.60 0.46
C ILE A 95 2.18 -18.22 1.86
N ASN A 96 3.34 -18.75 2.24
CA ASN A 96 3.96 -18.43 3.52
C ASN A 96 4.40 -16.96 3.61
N PHE A 97 4.81 -16.34 2.48
CA PHE A 97 5.15 -14.92 2.43
C PHE A 97 3.93 -14.03 2.70
N VAL A 98 2.79 -14.31 2.05
CA VAL A 98 1.54 -13.57 2.29
C VAL A 98 1.02 -13.83 3.71
N ALA A 99 1.15 -15.07 4.22
CA ALA A 99 0.80 -15.39 5.61
C ALA A 99 1.66 -14.60 6.62
N ALA A 100 2.96 -14.47 6.37
CA ALA A 100 3.85 -13.64 7.18
C ALA A 100 3.42 -12.16 7.17
N ALA A 101 3.12 -11.61 5.99
CA ALA A 101 2.66 -10.23 5.85
C ALA A 101 1.36 -9.96 6.62
N HIS A 102 0.42 -10.90 6.58
CA HIS A 102 -0.90 -10.75 7.21
C HIS A 102 -0.95 -11.19 8.67
N ALA A 103 0.13 -11.78 9.21
CA ALA A 103 0.17 -12.22 10.59
C ALA A 103 -0.17 -11.07 11.54
N VAL A 104 -1.15 -11.29 12.42
CA VAL A 104 -1.60 -10.29 13.41
C VAL A 104 -0.60 -10.14 14.55
N ARG A 105 0.17 -11.21 14.83
CA ARG A 105 1.10 -11.27 15.95
C ARG A 105 2.48 -11.71 15.49
N LEU A 106 3.49 -11.33 16.27
CA LEU A 106 4.89 -11.63 15.98
C LEU A 106 5.17 -13.14 15.95
N ASP A 107 4.48 -13.94 16.76
CA ASP A 107 4.59 -15.41 16.74
C ASP A 107 4.09 -16.01 15.43
N GLY A 108 2.98 -15.49 14.88
CA GLY A 108 2.49 -15.88 13.56
C GLY A 108 3.49 -15.52 12.45
N PHE A 109 4.05 -14.30 12.50
CA PHE A 109 5.07 -13.86 11.55
C PHE A 109 6.32 -14.76 11.58
N LYS A 110 6.83 -15.05 12.78
CA LYS A 110 7.99 -15.96 12.97
C LYS A 110 7.68 -17.35 12.43
N THR A 111 6.49 -17.88 12.73
CA THR A 111 6.06 -19.19 12.24
C THR A 111 6.07 -19.25 10.72
N SER A 112 5.47 -18.27 10.04
CA SER A 112 5.43 -18.23 8.58
C SER A 112 6.82 -18.05 7.95
N THR A 113 7.66 -17.18 8.50
CA THR A 113 9.04 -17.00 8.00
C THR A 113 9.92 -18.22 8.26
N ASP A 114 9.68 -18.97 9.34
CA ASP A 114 10.34 -20.25 9.57
C ASP A 114 9.94 -21.33 8.55
N GLN A 115 8.69 -21.35 8.08
CA GLN A 115 8.30 -22.23 6.97
C GLN A 115 9.03 -21.87 5.68
N ILE A 116 9.18 -20.57 5.39
CA ILE A 116 9.99 -20.10 4.25
C ILE A 116 11.43 -20.63 4.37
N ARG A 117 12.04 -20.49 5.56
CA ARG A 117 13.41 -20.95 5.84
C ARG A 117 13.59 -22.45 5.62
N ARG A 118 12.62 -23.27 6.03
CA ARG A 118 12.64 -24.73 5.83
C ARG A 118 12.62 -25.12 4.36
N VAL A 119 11.93 -24.33 3.53
CA VAL A 119 11.80 -24.58 2.08
C VAL A 119 12.99 -24.02 1.31
N SER A 120 13.47 -22.82 1.65
CA SER A 120 14.62 -22.19 0.99
C SER A 120 15.25 -21.13 1.91
N SER A 121 16.51 -21.36 2.29
CA SER A 121 17.32 -20.38 3.02
C SER A 121 17.48 -19.08 2.23
N GLN A 122 17.69 -19.17 0.91
CA GLN A 122 17.83 -17.99 0.05
C GLN A 122 16.56 -17.13 0.02
N ALA A 123 15.37 -17.77 -0.03
CA ALA A 123 14.11 -17.05 0.05
C ALA A 123 13.93 -16.37 1.42
N TYR A 124 14.31 -17.05 2.49
CA TYR A 124 14.29 -16.49 3.84
C TYR A 124 15.23 -15.29 3.99
N ASP A 125 16.47 -15.38 3.49
CA ASP A 125 17.43 -14.28 3.52
C ASP A 125 16.91 -13.06 2.76
N TRP A 126 16.25 -13.27 1.62
CA TRP A 126 15.61 -12.19 0.87
C TRP A 126 14.50 -11.50 1.69
N VAL A 127 13.70 -12.27 2.43
CA VAL A 127 12.64 -11.72 3.31
C VAL A 127 13.25 -10.89 4.45
N LEU A 128 14.34 -11.37 5.07
CA LEU A 128 15.03 -10.66 6.15
C LEU A 128 15.70 -9.36 5.71
N GLN A 129 16.00 -9.21 4.41
CA GLN A 129 16.54 -7.97 3.86
C GLN A 129 15.52 -6.83 3.78
N ILE A 130 14.23 -7.09 4.03
CA ILE A 130 13.17 -6.09 3.98
C ILE A 130 12.71 -5.77 5.40
N GLU A 131 12.68 -4.49 5.75
CA GLU A 131 12.23 -3.98 7.04
C GLU A 131 10.79 -4.46 7.35
N PRO A 132 10.58 -5.41 8.29
CA PRO A 132 9.26 -5.99 8.57
C PRO A 132 8.19 -4.97 8.94
N GLU A 133 8.61 -3.87 9.58
CA GLU A 133 7.78 -2.75 9.98
C GLU A 133 7.16 -2.01 8.79
N CYS A 134 7.58 -2.27 7.55
CA CYS A 134 7.04 -1.65 6.35
C CYS A 134 6.07 -2.55 5.58
N TRP A 135 5.95 -3.86 5.85
CA TRP A 135 5.13 -4.74 5.02
C TRP A 135 4.35 -5.81 5.78
N THR A 136 4.46 -5.83 7.11
CA THR A 136 3.79 -6.82 7.97
C THR A 136 2.78 -6.17 8.89
N ASN A 137 1.63 -6.79 9.07
CA ASN A 137 0.59 -6.28 9.97
C ASN A 137 1.01 -6.31 11.43
N ALA A 138 1.78 -7.32 11.86
CA ALA A 138 2.23 -7.44 13.24
C ALA A 138 3.15 -6.30 13.71
N LEU A 139 3.84 -5.62 12.78
CA LEU A 139 4.87 -4.62 13.10
C LEU A 139 4.61 -3.23 12.50
N PHE A 140 3.74 -3.11 11.49
CA PHE A 140 3.40 -1.82 10.87
C PHE A 140 2.64 -0.94 11.88
N LYS A 141 3.09 0.32 12.02
CA LYS A 141 2.52 1.28 12.98
C LYS A 141 1.47 2.22 12.38
N GLY A 142 1.40 2.29 11.05
CA GLY A 142 0.43 3.13 10.36
C GLY A 142 -0.93 2.43 10.23
N GLU A 143 -1.85 3.12 9.57
CA GLU A 143 -3.17 2.58 9.26
C GLU A 143 -3.08 1.42 8.27
N HIS A 144 -3.68 0.29 8.62
CA HIS A 144 -3.55 -0.93 7.81
C HIS A 144 -4.18 -0.77 6.43
N TYR A 145 -3.37 -1.11 5.42
CA TYR A 145 -3.68 -0.98 4.00
C TYR A 145 -4.43 -2.19 3.41
N ASN A 146 -5.03 -3.07 4.21
CA ASN A 146 -5.56 -4.38 3.79
C ASN A 146 -6.59 -4.37 2.62
N HIS A 147 -6.96 -3.22 2.05
CA HIS A 147 -8.06 -3.08 1.10
C HIS A 147 -7.84 -2.21 -0.13
N VAL A 148 -6.72 -1.51 -0.32
CA VAL A 148 -6.64 -0.70 -1.54
C VAL A 148 -6.20 -1.59 -2.71
N THR A 149 -7.12 -1.72 -3.64
CA THR A 149 -7.02 -2.51 -4.85
C THR A 149 -6.21 -1.78 -5.92
N SER A 150 -5.75 -2.51 -6.93
CA SER A 150 -5.04 -1.99 -8.10
C SER A 150 -5.74 -0.79 -8.77
N ASP A 151 -7.06 -0.70 -8.66
CA ASP A 151 -7.93 0.35 -9.23
C ASP A 151 -7.48 1.79 -8.94
N VAL A 152 -7.00 2.08 -7.72
CA VAL A 152 -6.55 3.44 -7.36
C VAL A 152 -5.23 3.79 -8.05
N ALA A 153 -4.32 2.83 -8.17
CA ALA A 153 -3.05 3.01 -8.86
C ALA A 153 -3.27 3.16 -10.38
N GLU A 154 -4.14 2.34 -10.96
CA GLU A 154 -4.50 2.40 -12.39
C GLU A 154 -5.12 3.75 -12.76
N THR A 155 -6.01 4.29 -11.91
CA THR A 155 -6.60 5.62 -12.09
C THR A 155 -5.53 6.72 -12.11
N TYR A 156 -4.55 6.65 -11.20
CA TYR A 156 -3.49 7.66 -11.14
C TYR A 156 -2.53 7.57 -12.34
N ILE A 157 -2.17 6.34 -12.75
CA ILE A 157 -1.37 6.10 -13.96
C ILE A 157 -2.08 6.70 -15.18
N LYS A 158 -3.39 6.50 -15.31
CA LYS A 158 -4.19 7.09 -16.40
C LYS A 158 -4.12 8.61 -16.39
N TRP A 159 -4.25 9.25 -15.23
CA TRP A 159 -4.15 10.71 -15.14
C TRP A 159 -2.77 11.25 -15.54
N ILE A 160 -1.70 10.54 -15.16
CA ILE A 160 -0.33 10.91 -15.57
C ILE A 160 -0.19 10.85 -17.09
N GLU A 161 -0.70 9.80 -17.74
CA GLU A 161 -0.66 9.67 -19.20
C GLU A 161 -1.50 10.78 -19.88
N GLU A 162 -2.66 11.14 -19.35
CA GLU A 162 -3.50 12.22 -19.88
C GLU A 162 -2.78 13.59 -19.89
N VAL A 163 -1.93 13.86 -18.90
CA VAL A 163 -1.22 15.15 -18.77
C VAL A 163 0.21 15.09 -19.33
N ARG A 164 0.62 13.96 -19.91
CA ARG A 164 2.03 13.67 -20.24
C ARG A 164 2.70 14.71 -21.13
N GLU A 165 1.98 15.25 -22.11
CA GLU A 165 2.51 16.22 -23.08
C GLU A 165 2.36 17.69 -22.62
N LEU A 166 1.81 17.92 -21.41
CA LEU A 166 1.63 19.28 -20.89
C LEU A 166 2.92 19.83 -20.24
N PRO A 167 3.09 21.18 -20.24
CA PRO A 167 4.11 21.83 -19.42
C PRO A 167 3.95 21.49 -17.93
N ILE A 168 5.05 21.50 -17.18
CA ILE A 168 5.10 21.11 -15.75
C ILE A 168 4.03 21.83 -14.92
N ALA A 169 3.90 23.15 -15.08
CA ALA A 169 2.89 23.93 -14.34
C ALA A 169 1.46 23.43 -14.59
N ARG A 170 1.12 23.11 -15.85
CA ARG A 170 -0.21 22.61 -16.24
C ARG A 170 -0.44 21.18 -15.76
N LYS A 171 0.59 20.33 -15.73
CA LYS A 171 0.52 19.00 -15.11
C LYS A 171 0.13 19.10 -13.65
N ILE A 172 0.79 19.98 -12.90
CA ILE A 172 0.53 20.20 -11.47
C ILE A 172 -0.92 20.64 -11.26
N GLU A 173 -1.40 21.64 -12.01
CA GLU A 173 -2.77 22.13 -11.89
C GLU A 173 -3.81 21.03 -12.14
N VAL A 174 -3.69 20.30 -13.25
CA VAL A 174 -4.68 19.27 -13.62
C VAL A 174 -4.68 18.11 -12.62
N LEU A 175 -3.49 17.64 -12.19
CA LEU A 175 -3.39 16.57 -11.19
C LEU A 175 -3.93 17.02 -9.83
N SER A 176 -3.70 18.28 -9.45
CA SER A 176 -4.24 18.86 -8.20
C SER A 176 -5.76 18.87 -8.20
N CYS A 177 -6.38 19.32 -9.30
CA CYS A 177 -7.84 19.35 -9.43
C CYS A 177 -8.44 17.93 -9.34
N LYS A 178 -7.89 16.98 -10.10
CA LYS A 178 -8.36 15.58 -10.09
C LYS A 178 -8.24 14.94 -8.70
N LEU A 179 -7.14 15.18 -8.00
CA LEU A 179 -6.94 14.69 -6.63
C LEU A 179 -7.94 15.32 -5.66
N MET A 180 -8.17 16.63 -5.76
CA MET A 180 -9.11 17.36 -4.91
C MET A 180 -10.55 16.88 -5.13
N GLU A 181 -10.96 16.71 -6.38
CA GLU A 181 -12.27 16.13 -6.73
C GLU A 181 -12.43 14.73 -6.16
N LEU A 182 -11.43 13.86 -6.31
CA LEU A 182 -11.46 12.50 -5.77
C LEU A 182 -11.60 12.49 -4.24
N ILE A 183 -10.82 13.31 -3.53
CA ILE A 183 -10.87 13.40 -2.06
C ILE A 183 -12.22 13.95 -1.60
N ASN A 184 -12.71 15.01 -2.24
CA ASN A 184 -14.01 15.61 -1.90
C ASN A 184 -15.18 14.65 -2.17
N THR A 185 -15.13 13.91 -3.28
CA THR A 185 -16.14 12.91 -3.63
C THR A 185 -16.19 11.81 -2.56
N ARG A 186 -15.03 11.22 -2.23
CA ARG A 186 -14.93 10.20 -1.17
C ARG A 186 -15.38 10.71 0.19
N ARG A 187 -15.05 11.96 0.55
CA ARG A 187 -15.50 12.59 1.78
C ARG A 187 -17.03 12.73 1.81
N THR A 188 -17.60 13.22 0.72
CA THR A 188 -19.05 13.40 0.58
C THR A 188 -19.76 12.05 0.66
N ASP A 189 -19.30 11.05 -0.09
CA ASP A 189 -19.85 9.69 -0.07
C ASP A 189 -19.80 9.13 1.36
N SER A 190 -18.65 9.24 2.03
CA SER A 190 -18.48 8.73 3.39
C SER A 190 -19.38 9.40 4.43
N SER A 191 -19.72 10.68 4.22
CA SER A 191 -20.61 11.41 5.14
C SER A 191 -22.04 10.89 5.14
N THR A 192 -22.43 10.16 4.07
CA THR A 192 -23.74 9.52 3.96
C THR A 192 -23.79 8.14 4.62
N TRP A 193 -22.64 7.61 5.06
CA TRP A 193 -22.57 6.25 5.56
C TRP A 193 -23.07 6.15 7.00
N PRO A 194 -23.85 5.11 7.33
CA PRO A 194 -24.48 4.98 8.64
C PRO A 194 -23.49 4.58 9.74
N THR A 195 -22.32 4.05 9.37
CA THR A 195 -21.28 3.64 10.33
C THR A 195 -19.89 4.12 9.92
N LYS A 196 -18.91 3.85 10.79
CA LYS A 196 -17.49 4.12 10.52
C LYS A 196 -16.86 3.16 9.52
N LEU A 197 -17.56 2.10 9.13
CA LEU A 197 -17.06 1.09 8.20
C LEU A 197 -17.53 1.39 6.78
N THR A 198 -16.79 0.91 5.79
CA THR A 198 -17.27 0.94 4.41
C THR A 198 -18.42 -0.03 4.21
N PRO A 199 -19.36 0.24 3.30
CA PRO A 199 -20.43 -0.70 2.98
C PRO A 199 -19.93 -2.12 2.68
N SER A 200 -18.82 -2.26 1.96
CA SER A 200 -18.18 -3.55 1.68
C SER A 200 -17.64 -4.23 2.94
N LYS A 201 -17.09 -3.48 3.90
CA LYS A 201 -16.64 -4.03 5.19
C LYS A 201 -17.81 -4.42 6.08
N GLU A 202 -18.87 -3.61 6.13
CA GLU A 202 -20.09 -3.98 6.82
C GLU A 202 -20.67 -5.27 6.24
N GLU A 203 -20.73 -5.39 4.92
CA GLU A 203 -21.23 -6.59 4.26
C GLU A 203 -20.37 -7.82 4.58
N LYS A 204 -19.03 -7.70 4.52
CA LYS A 204 -18.13 -8.79 4.92
C LYS A 204 -18.28 -9.16 6.39
N LEU A 205 -18.43 -8.19 7.29
CA LEU A 205 -18.67 -8.46 8.71
C LEU A 205 -20.02 -9.14 8.92
N ARG A 206 -21.07 -8.72 8.22
CA ARG A 206 -22.39 -9.38 8.25
C ARG A 206 -22.31 -10.81 7.75
N GLN A 207 -21.54 -11.10 6.71
CA GLN A 207 -21.32 -12.46 6.21
C GLN A 207 -20.57 -13.33 7.22
N VAL A 208 -19.54 -12.78 7.88
CA VAL A 208 -18.76 -13.52 8.90
C VAL A 208 -19.59 -13.77 10.18
N HIS A 209 -20.39 -12.78 10.62
CA HIS A 209 -21.23 -12.92 11.82
C HIS A 209 -22.56 -13.64 11.56
N GLY A 210 -23.09 -13.59 10.34
CA GLY A 210 -24.31 -14.30 9.92
C GLY A 210 -24.13 -15.81 9.83
N LEU A 211 -22.89 -16.30 9.80
CA LEU A 211 -22.55 -17.73 9.84
C LEU A 211 -22.53 -18.32 11.27
N ILE A 212 -22.82 -17.53 12.31
CA ILE A 212 -22.85 -17.99 13.72
C ILE A 212 -24.30 -18.31 14.19
N PHE A 213 -25.31 -18.13 13.34
CA PHE A 213 -26.68 -18.55 13.62
C PHE A 213 -27.26 -19.41 12.48
N ILE A 214 -26.74 -20.61 12.29
CA ILE A 214 -27.49 -21.80 11.84
C ILE A 214 -26.93 -23.01 12.59
#